data_AF-A0A7Y9DQG0-F1
#
_entry.id   AF-A0A7Y9DQG0-F1
#
_cell.length_a   1.000
_cell.length_b   1.000
_cell.length_c   1.000
_cell.angle_alpha   90.00
_cell.angle_beta   90.00
_cell.angle_gamma   90.00
#
_symmetry.space_group_name_H-M   'P 1'
#
loop_
_entity.id
_entity.type
_entity.pdbx_description
1 polymer ?
#
loop_
_entity_poly.entity_id
_entity_poly.type
_entity_poly.pdbx_seq_one_letter_code
_entity_poly.pdbx_strand_id
1 'polypeptide(L)'
;MGRSAGPGDAGGPAGPVAVELMAALLGEAGPLATEAHRLLSPVAAFRSTLRERLLVDGQIVPFAHRAAALTPRHSIAAVDGASVREHLYAADLVVAVAVAAEGMTSVGGHPLSHRHWAHVREHESENDRLLSAAMASLELQLLADLSHDVRILDGSHGTPVIALSTALAARSRGVAGAAAELVTDEVVAAVRSLADPDQRVHPGEVVALPKADSAHAFAGVYRARYGLDLPGGDRFLAAQVLEPGEMLYPRAAAEVAGVHFTVREEAPQRVQEAASTLDQAIAPLREAAGSAQLLVTYVKPATADTVLKVEFRVSEPLVDAGAPASSRASSRALGEAQRLAGLLSAETPGPHLQEPFAQYAVDLLAKSVSVGAEALNQSMIAMLPPGSEDYLTLLARSYRTRAGGGGGGGTRPGGVGRAGGPGGPAGNR
;
A
#
# COMPACT_ATOMS: atom_id res chain seq x y z
N MET A 1 39.50 -6.39 -56.76
CA MET A 1 39.71 -5.02 -56.27
C MET A 1 38.41 -4.26 -56.56
N GLY A 2 37.45 -4.12 -55.66
CA GLY A 2 37.43 -3.23 -54.46
C GLY A 2 37.04 -1.82 -54.92
N ARG A 3 36.00 -1.10 -54.45
CA ARG A 3 35.29 -0.97 -53.15
C ARG A 3 33.89 -0.36 -53.46
N SER A 4 32.81 -0.82 -52.84
CA SER A 4 32.19 -0.30 -51.60
C SER A 4 31.69 1.16 -51.66
N ALA A 5 30.37 1.31 -51.73
CA ALA A 5 29.54 2.37 -51.16
C ALA A 5 28.12 1.77 -51.16
N GLY A 6 27.34 1.67 -50.10
CA GLY A 6 27.34 2.04 -48.68
C GLY A 6 25.94 1.62 -48.22
N PRO A 7 25.76 1.01 -47.04
CA PRO A 7 24.46 0.45 -46.68
C PRO A 7 23.46 1.59 -46.46
N GLY A 8 22.27 1.42 -47.05
CA GLY A 8 21.13 2.30 -46.86
C GLY A 8 20.84 2.46 -45.37
N ASP A 9 20.83 3.73 -44.97
CA ASP A 9 20.42 4.20 -43.66
C ASP A 9 18.92 3.95 -43.50
N ALA A 10 18.57 2.76 -43.01
CA ALA A 10 17.22 2.39 -42.58
C ALA A 10 17.21 2.32 -41.05
N GLY A 11 17.47 3.46 -40.42
CA GLY A 11 17.44 3.65 -38.97
C GLY A 11 16.98 5.05 -38.62
N GLY A 12 15.81 5.46 -39.13
CA GLY A 12 15.20 6.75 -38.75
C GLY A 12 15.02 6.80 -37.23
N PRO A 13 15.70 7.71 -36.52
CA PRO A 13 15.70 7.69 -35.07
C PRO A 13 14.34 8.19 -34.57
N ALA A 14 13.80 7.52 -33.55
CA ALA A 14 12.79 8.09 -32.63
C ALA A 14 13.37 9.26 -31.80
N GLY A 15 14.30 10.03 -32.38
CA GLY A 15 15.22 10.97 -31.73
C GLY A 15 14.75 12.42 -31.65
N PRO A 16 14.05 13.02 -32.66
CA PRO A 16 13.66 14.42 -32.58
C PRO A 16 12.51 14.65 -31.60
N VAL A 17 11.40 13.91 -31.75
CA VAL A 17 10.18 14.11 -30.97
C VAL A 17 10.37 13.75 -29.49
N ALA A 18 11.11 12.68 -29.17
CA ALA A 18 11.38 12.29 -27.79
C ALA A 18 12.27 13.32 -27.08
N VAL A 19 13.26 13.88 -27.78
CA VAL A 19 14.13 14.93 -27.26
C VAL A 19 13.38 16.25 -27.10
N GLU A 20 12.56 16.63 -28.08
CA GLU A 20 11.69 17.82 -28.01
C GLU A 20 10.68 17.72 -26.87
N LEU A 21 10.05 16.56 -26.69
CA LEU A 21 9.15 16.30 -25.56
C LEU A 21 9.89 16.40 -24.23
N MET A 22 11.07 15.79 -24.10
CA MET A 22 11.87 15.87 -22.88
C MET A 22 12.29 17.32 -22.58
N ALA A 23 12.70 18.06 -23.60
CA ALA A 23 13.05 19.48 -23.47
C ALA A 23 11.84 20.33 -23.04
N ALA A 24 10.66 20.08 -23.62
CA ALA A 24 9.42 20.74 -23.24
C ALA A 24 9.04 20.43 -21.77
N LEU A 25 9.13 19.16 -21.35
CA LEU A 25 8.87 18.76 -19.96
C LEU A 25 9.85 19.40 -18.98
N LEU A 26 11.14 19.46 -19.32
CA LEU A 26 12.15 20.13 -18.50
C LEU A 26 11.97 21.66 -18.47
N GLY A 27 11.40 22.25 -19.52
CA GLY A 27 11.02 23.66 -19.56
C GLY A 27 10.00 24.06 -18.49
N GLU A 28 9.15 23.12 -18.05
CA GLU A 28 8.15 23.32 -16.99
C GLU A 28 8.75 23.32 -15.57
N ALA A 29 10.02 22.95 -15.40
CA ALA A 29 10.62 22.78 -14.07
C ALA A 29 10.60 24.07 -13.22
N GLY A 30 10.84 25.24 -13.83
CA GLY A 30 10.84 26.53 -13.13
C GLY A 30 9.46 26.92 -12.58
N PRO A 31 8.40 26.93 -13.42
CA PRO A 31 7.02 27.12 -12.97
C PRO A 31 6.60 26.11 -11.89
N LEU A 32 6.89 24.82 -12.09
CA LEU A 32 6.55 23.77 -11.12
C LEU A 32 7.26 23.95 -9.78
N ALA A 33 8.54 24.34 -9.78
CA ALA A 33 9.29 24.63 -8.55
C ALA A 33 8.68 25.80 -7.77
N THR A 34 8.25 26.85 -8.48
CA THR A 34 7.58 28.01 -7.88
C THR A 34 6.25 27.60 -7.24
N GLU A 35 5.46 26.79 -7.94
CA GLU A 35 4.19 26.29 -7.42
C GLU A 35 4.39 25.37 -6.21
N ALA A 36 5.36 24.46 -6.27
CA ALA A 36 5.73 23.61 -5.13
C ALA A 36 6.17 24.45 -3.92
N HIS A 37 6.99 25.49 -4.12
CA HIS A 37 7.39 26.40 -3.05
C HIS A 37 6.19 27.14 -2.46
N ARG A 38 5.29 27.67 -3.30
CA ARG A 38 4.06 28.35 -2.86
C ARG A 38 3.17 27.41 -2.03
N LEU A 39 3.06 26.15 -2.44
CA LEU A 39 2.26 25.14 -1.74
C LEU A 39 2.88 24.69 -0.42
N LEU A 40 4.21 24.54 -0.32
CA LEU A 40 4.84 23.89 0.83
C LEU A 40 5.50 24.84 1.83
N SER A 41 5.90 26.04 1.40
CA SER A 41 6.57 27.03 2.25
C SER A 41 5.77 27.46 3.51
N PRO A 42 4.42 27.50 3.53
CA PRO A 42 3.70 27.83 4.75
C PRO A 42 4.01 26.84 5.89
N VAL A 43 4.16 25.54 5.59
CA VAL A 43 4.47 24.54 6.63
C VAL A 43 5.85 24.79 7.23
N ALA A 44 6.83 25.18 6.41
CA ALA A 44 8.16 25.55 6.90
C ALA A 44 8.11 26.77 7.84
N ALA A 45 7.29 27.77 7.52
CA ALA A 45 7.14 28.97 8.35
C ALA A 45 6.50 28.67 9.72
N PHE A 46 5.56 27.73 9.79
CA PHE A 46 4.87 27.36 11.02
C PHE A 46 5.50 26.18 11.78
N ARG A 47 6.51 25.50 11.19
CA ARG A 47 7.13 24.28 11.75
C ARG A 47 7.49 24.41 13.22
N SER A 48 8.27 25.42 13.59
CA SER A 48 8.76 25.58 14.97
C SER A 48 7.62 25.82 15.96
N THR A 49 6.68 26.71 15.59
CA THR A 49 5.50 27.01 16.42
C THR A 49 4.60 25.80 16.60
N LEU A 50 4.34 25.05 15.51
CA LEU A 50 3.53 23.85 15.56
C LEU A 50 4.21 22.78 16.43
N ARG A 51 5.51 22.54 16.23
CA ARG A 51 6.27 21.57 17.02
C ARG A 51 6.23 21.90 18.51
N GLU A 52 6.45 23.16 18.88
CA GLU A 52 6.39 23.59 20.29
C GLU A 52 5.03 23.30 20.90
N ARG A 53 3.93 23.64 20.21
CA ARG A 53 2.56 23.34 20.67
C ARG A 53 2.32 21.85 20.83
N LEU A 54 2.77 21.04 19.86
CA LEU A 54 2.64 19.58 19.91
C LEU A 54 3.44 18.98 21.07
N LEU A 55 4.63 19.50 21.39
CA LEU A 55 5.42 19.07 22.54
C LEU A 55 4.73 19.43 23.86
N VAL A 56 4.24 20.67 24.00
CA VAL A 56 3.49 21.11 25.20
C VAL A 56 2.24 20.25 25.43
N ASP A 57 1.54 19.91 24.36
CA ASP A 57 0.34 19.08 24.40
C ASP A 57 0.63 17.57 24.45
N GLY A 58 1.90 17.16 24.51
CA GLY A 58 2.31 15.76 24.57
C GLY A 58 1.94 14.94 23.33
N GLN A 59 1.75 15.59 22.18
CA GLN A 59 1.44 14.97 20.88
C GLN A 59 2.68 14.45 20.15
N ILE A 60 3.87 14.74 20.65
CA ILE A 60 5.14 14.17 20.19
C ILE A 60 5.73 13.41 21.35
N VAL A 61 6.09 12.15 21.10
CA VAL A 61 6.66 11.25 22.11
C VAL A 61 7.95 10.62 21.60
N PRO A 62 9.00 10.55 22.43
CA PRO A 62 10.24 9.90 22.06
C PRO A 62 10.08 8.37 22.14
N PHE A 63 10.94 7.64 21.43
CA PHE A 63 11.09 6.20 21.59
C PHE A 63 12.56 5.79 21.70
N ALA A 64 12.81 4.62 22.30
CA ALA A 64 14.16 4.10 22.49
C ALA A 64 14.71 3.48 21.20
N HIS A 65 15.54 4.21 20.46
CA HIS A 65 16.14 3.72 19.21
C HIS A 65 17.49 2.99 19.43
N ARG A 66 18.32 3.41 20.41
CA ARG A 66 19.64 2.78 20.66
C ARG A 66 19.54 1.40 21.32
N ALA A 67 18.58 1.20 22.21
CA ALA A 67 18.44 -0.08 22.92
C ALA A 67 17.91 -1.20 22.00
N ALA A 68 16.99 -0.88 21.08
CA ALA A 68 16.46 -1.83 20.10
C ALA A 68 17.54 -2.33 19.13
N ALA A 69 18.44 -1.45 18.68
CA ALA A 69 19.55 -1.81 17.80
C ALA A 69 20.63 -2.68 18.46
N LEU A 70 20.73 -2.67 19.79
CA LEU A 70 21.80 -3.34 20.55
C LEU A 70 21.41 -4.74 21.04
N THR A 71 20.20 -5.23 20.77
CA THR A 71 19.81 -6.60 21.13
C THR A 71 18.75 -7.13 20.16
N PRO A 72 19.13 -7.69 19.00
CA PRO A 72 18.15 -8.31 18.12
C PRO A 72 17.57 -9.54 18.84
N ARG A 73 16.30 -9.41 19.26
CA ARG A 73 15.53 -10.45 19.95
C ARG A 73 14.27 -10.85 19.19
N HIS A 74 14.05 -10.26 18.02
CA HIS A 74 12.79 -10.40 17.29
C HIS A 74 13.02 -10.90 15.87
N SER A 75 12.17 -11.83 15.45
CA SER A 75 12.05 -12.19 14.04
C SER A 75 11.07 -11.23 13.35
N ILE A 76 11.48 -10.68 12.22
CA ILE A 76 10.68 -9.69 11.47
C ILE A 76 10.63 -10.13 10.01
N ALA A 77 9.44 -10.14 9.41
CA ALA A 77 9.28 -10.31 7.98
C ALA A 77 8.24 -9.35 7.42
N ALA A 78 8.33 -9.06 6.13
CA ALA A 78 7.33 -8.32 5.39
C ALA A 78 6.71 -9.18 4.30
N VAL A 79 5.49 -8.84 3.92
CA VAL A 79 4.76 -9.36 2.77
C VAL A 79 4.34 -8.21 1.88
N ASP A 80 4.58 -8.36 0.58
CA ASP A 80 4.05 -7.49 -0.47
C ASP A 80 3.67 -8.35 -1.68
N GLY A 81 2.82 -7.79 -2.53
CA GLY A 81 2.31 -8.42 -3.72
C GLY A 81 2.48 -7.57 -4.95
N ALA A 82 2.49 -8.24 -6.09
CA ALA A 82 2.40 -7.56 -7.38
C ALA A 82 1.52 -8.35 -8.32
N SER A 83 1.01 -7.64 -9.31
CA SER A 83 0.12 -8.24 -10.28
C SER A 83 0.25 -7.63 -11.65
N VAL A 84 -0.03 -8.45 -12.67
CA VAL A 84 0.14 -8.13 -14.08
C VAL A 84 -1.08 -8.60 -14.83
N ARG A 85 -1.54 -7.76 -15.74
CA ARG A 85 -2.53 -8.09 -16.76
C ARG A 85 -1.88 -7.92 -18.12
N GLU A 86 -1.69 -9.02 -18.83
CA GLU A 86 -1.30 -9.00 -20.23
C GLU A 86 -2.54 -9.07 -21.12
N HIS A 87 -2.76 -8.02 -21.91
CA HIS A 87 -3.79 -8.02 -22.94
C HIS A 87 -3.30 -8.84 -24.14
N LEU A 88 -3.79 -10.07 -24.25
CA LEU A 88 -3.69 -10.88 -25.47
C LEU A 88 -4.79 -10.42 -26.44
N TYR A 89 -4.82 -10.93 -27.66
CA TYR A 89 -5.80 -10.47 -28.65
C TYR A 89 -7.25 -10.88 -28.32
N ALA A 90 -7.43 -12.05 -27.73
CA ALA A 90 -8.75 -12.66 -27.50
C ALA A 90 -9.12 -12.79 -26.00
N ALA A 91 -8.15 -12.59 -25.11
CA ALA A 91 -8.29 -12.79 -23.68
C ALA A 91 -7.22 -11.99 -22.91
N ASP A 92 -7.40 -11.85 -21.61
CA ASP A 92 -6.37 -11.38 -20.71
C ASP A 92 -5.68 -12.55 -20.02
N LEU A 93 -4.35 -12.51 -19.95
CA LEU A 93 -3.61 -13.29 -18.95
C LEU A 93 -3.48 -12.42 -17.69
N VAL A 94 -4.02 -12.90 -16.58
CA VAL A 94 -3.96 -12.23 -15.28
C VAL A 94 -3.09 -13.04 -14.33
N VAL A 95 -2.13 -12.39 -13.69
CA VAL A 95 -1.17 -13.02 -12.78
C VAL A 95 -1.01 -12.15 -11.55
N ALA A 96 -1.16 -12.73 -10.36
CA ALA A 96 -0.85 -12.10 -9.08
C ALA A 96 0.12 -12.98 -8.30
N VAL A 97 1.03 -12.34 -7.55
CA VAL A 97 1.98 -13.00 -6.66
C VAL A 97 2.03 -12.27 -5.33
N ALA A 98 2.33 -13.00 -4.27
CA ALA A 98 2.73 -12.45 -2.98
C ALA A 98 4.03 -13.10 -2.55
N VAL A 99 4.94 -12.30 -2.00
CA VAL A 99 6.28 -12.73 -1.59
C VAL A 99 6.57 -12.25 -0.18
N ALA A 100 7.37 -13.03 0.55
CA ALA A 100 7.85 -12.65 1.88
C ALA A 100 9.37 -12.46 1.88
N ALA A 101 9.84 -11.48 2.66
CA ALA A 101 11.25 -11.26 2.91
C ALA A 101 11.50 -11.00 4.40
N GLU A 102 12.65 -11.43 4.87
CA GLU A 102 13.06 -11.30 6.26
C GLU A 102 13.76 -9.93 6.50
N GLY A 103 13.61 -9.40 7.71
CA GLY A 103 14.23 -8.16 8.16
C GLY A 103 15.75 -8.24 8.26
N MET A 104 16.41 -7.08 8.18
CA MET A 104 17.86 -6.98 8.21
C MET A 104 18.44 -7.39 9.57
N THR A 105 17.72 -7.11 10.66
CA THR A 105 18.11 -7.46 12.03
C THR A 105 17.32 -8.63 12.59
N SER A 106 16.51 -9.28 11.74
CA SER A 106 15.73 -10.46 12.11
C SER A 106 16.63 -11.59 12.61
N VAL A 107 16.12 -12.36 13.57
CA VAL A 107 16.76 -13.56 14.11
C VAL A 107 15.86 -14.77 13.91
N GLY A 108 16.44 -15.97 13.94
CA GLY A 108 15.67 -17.23 13.89
C GLY A 108 15.65 -17.91 12.52
N GLY A 109 15.83 -17.18 11.41
CA GLY A 109 15.93 -17.75 10.07
C GLY A 109 14.70 -18.58 9.69
N HIS A 110 13.53 -18.00 9.93
CA HIS A 110 12.26 -18.67 9.66
C HIS A 110 12.07 -18.91 8.15
N PRO A 111 11.36 -19.98 7.75
CA PRO A 111 11.11 -20.23 6.34
C PRO A 111 10.30 -19.09 5.71
N LEU A 112 10.78 -18.62 4.55
CA LEU A 112 10.05 -17.69 3.69
C LEU A 112 9.40 -18.45 2.55
N SER A 113 8.22 -17.99 2.15
CA SER A 113 7.45 -18.58 1.05
C SER A 113 6.97 -17.51 0.08
N HIS A 114 6.39 -17.96 -1.03
CA HIS A 114 5.69 -17.13 -1.98
C HIS A 114 4.39 -17.84 -2.38
N ARG A 115 3.40 -17.07 -2.82
CA ARG A 115 2.13 -17.58 -3.34
C ARG A 115 1.86 -16.92 -4.69
N HIS A 116 1.15 -17.60 -5.58
CA HIS A 116 0.79 -17.06 -6.88
C HIS A 116 -0.61 -17.51 -7.31
N TRP A 117 -1.21 -16.74 -8.21
CA TRP A 117 -2.50 -16.99 -8.82
C TRP A 117 -2.42 -16.53 -10.28
N ALA A 118 -2.76 -17.40 -11.23
CA ALA A 118 -2.67 -17.07 -12.66
C ALA A 118 -3.82 -17.70 -13.44
N HIS A 119 -4.48 -16.91 -14.29
CA HIS A 119 -5.60 -17.36 -15.12
C HIS A 119 -5.63 -16.64 -16.47
N VAL A 120 -6.17 -17.33 -17.48
CA VAL A 120 -6.66 -16.69 -18.70
C VAL A 120 -8.13 -16.34 -18.50
N ARG A 121 -8.52 -15.10 -18.83
CA ARG A 121 -9.87 -14.56 -18.63
C ARG A 121 -10.35 -13.83 -19.87
N GLU A 122 -11.66 -13.79 -20.08
CA GLU A 122 -12.23 -12.89 -21.08
C GLU A 122 -11.89 -11.42 -20.77
N HIS A 123 -11.85 -10.59 -21.81
CA HIS A 123 -11.59 -9.17 -21.65
C HIS A 123 -12.72 -8.49 -20.89
N GLU A 124 -12.44 -8.10 -19.66
CA GLU A 124 -13.38 -7.37 -18.81
C GLU A 124 -12.74 -6.09 -18.27
N SER A 125 -13.49 -4.99 -18.32
CA SER A 125 -13.00 -3.69 -17.83
C SER A 125 -12.69 -3.70 -16.33
N GLU A 126 -13.27 -4.64 -15.59
CA GLU A 126 -13.13 -4.78 -14.14
C GLU A 126 -12.13 -5.89 -13.72
N ASN A 127 -11.39 -6.52 -14.66
CA ASN A 127 -10.38 -7.53 -14.33
C ASN A 127 -9.28 -7.01 -13.38
N ASP A 128 -8.98 -5.72 -13.39
CA ASP A 128 -7.99 -5.11 -12.48
C ASP A 128 -8.47 -5.15 -11.01
N ARG A 129 -9.78 -5.16 -10.78
CA ARG A 129 -10.36 -5.34 -9.42
C ARG A 129 -10.18 -6.77 -8.94
N LEU A 130 -10.46 -7.75 -9.80
CA LEU A 130 -10.21 -9.17 -9.51
C LEU A 130 -8.73 -9.41 -9.22
N LEU A 131 -7.87 -8.80 -10.02
CA LEU A 131 -6.42 -8.91 -9.88
C LEU A 131 -5.93 -8.35 -8.53
N SER A 132 -6.45 -7.18 -8.14
CA SER A 132 -6.18 -6.58 -6.83
C SER A 132 -6.68 -7.46 -5.67
N ALA A 133 -7.86 -8.07 -5.82
CA ALA A 133 -8.41 -9.00 -4.83
C ALA A 133 -7.61 -10.31 -4.72
N ALA A 134 -7.14 -10.84 -5.85
CA ALA A 134 -6.28 -12.03 -5.87
C ALA A 134 -4.95 -11.74 -5.16
N MET A 135 -4.29 -10.63 -5.49
CA MET A 135 -3.06 -10.19 -4.82
C MET A 135 -3.25 -10.03 -3.31
N ALA A 136 -4.28 -9.30 -2.88
CA ALA A 136 -4.61 -9.14 -1.47
C ALA A 136 -4.89 -10.47 -0.75
N SER A 137 -5.56 -11.42 -1.42
CA SER A 137 -5.82 -12.76 -0.88
C SER A 137 -4.52 -13.53 -0.63
N LEU A 138 -3.59 -13.48 -1.59
CA LEU A 138 -2.28 -14.14 -1.48
C LEU A 138 -1.42 -13.51 -0.38
N GLU A 139 -1.42 -12.18 -0.29
CA GLU A 139 -0.71 -11.44 0.77
C GLU A 139 -1.22 -11.84 2.16
N LEU A 140 -2.55 -11.85 2.35
CA LEU A 140 -3.15 -12.23 3.62
C LEU A 140 -2.82 -13.67 4.01
N GLN A 141 -2.97 -14.61 3.07
CA GLN A 141 -2.62 -16.02 3.33
C GLN A 141 -1.15 -16.17 3.70
N LEU A 142 -0.25 -15.55 2.92
CA LEU A 142 1.18 -15.61 3.19
C LEU A 142 1.52 -14.98 4.55
N LEU A 143 0.91 -13.85 4.89
CA LEU A 143 1.07 -13.19 6.19
C LEU A 143 0.60 -14.08 7.34
N ALA A 144 -0.49 -14.83 7.17
CA ALA A 144 -1.02 -15.77 8.15
C ALA A 144 -0.10 -16.99 8.35
N ASP A 145 0.62 -17.42 7.32
CA ASP A 145 1.57 -18.55 7.38
C ASP A 145 2.88 -18.20 8.08
N LEU A 146 3.25 -16.91 8.14
CA LEU A 146 4.52 -16.48 8.75
C LEU A 146 4.51 -16.67 10.27
N SER A 147 5.60 -17.22 10.79
CA SER A 147 5.81 -17.45 12.24
C SER A 147 6.70 -16.40 12.91
N HIS A 148 6.77 -15.18 12.33
CA HIS A 148 7.66 -14.12 12.81
C HIS A 148 7.00 -13.32 13.93
N ASP A 149 7.78 -12.86 14.90
CA ASP A 149 7.30 -12.02 16.01
C ASP A 149 6.61 -10.76 15.51
N VAL A 150 7.14 -10.16 14.44
CA VAL A 150 6.55 -9.00 13.74
C VAL A 150 6.38 -9.33 12.26
N ARG A 151 5.14 -9.17 11.78
CA ARG A 151 4.74 -9.46 10.41
C ARG A 151 4.23 -8.17 9.77
N ILE A 152 4.99 -7.67 8.81
CA ILE A 152 4.73 -6.40 8.13
C ILE A 152 3.86 -6.66 6.90
N LEU A 153 2.74 -5.94 6.81
CA LEU A 153 1.92 -5.82 5.62
C LEU A 153 2.28 -4.52 4.89
N ASP A 154 2.68 -4.59 3.62
CA ASP A 154 2.93 -3.41 2.78
C ASP A 154 1.62 -2.74 2.32
N GLY A 155 1.00 -2.00 3.24
CA GLY A 155 -0.31 -1.40 3.02
C GLY A 155 -0.93 -0.96 4.33
N SER A 156 -2.22 -0.59 4.28
CA SER A 156 -3.02 -0.41 5.49
C SER A 156 -3.75 -1.70 5.84
N HIS A 157 -4.19 -1.86 7.09
CA HIS A 157 -5.04 -3.02 7.46
C HIS A 157 -6.35 -3.06 6.64
N GLY A 158 -6.83 -1.89 6.18
CA GLY A 158 -8.04 -1.78 5.36
C GLY A 158 -7.81 -2.09 3.88
N THR A 159 -6.57 -1.98 3.37
CA THR A 159 -6.26 -2.15 1.93
C THR A 159 -6.73 -3.50 1.38
N PRO A 160 -6.36 -4.66 1.96
CA PRO A 160 -6.78 -5.95 1.41
C PRO A 160 -8.30 -6.15 1.48
N VAL A 161 -8.94 -5.59 2.52
CA VAL A 161 -10.40 -5.63 2.71
C VAL A 161 -11.11 -4.84 1.61
N ILE A 162 -10.62 -3.63 1.29
CA ILE A 162 -11.14 -2.79 0.21
C ILE A 162 -10.98 -3.49 -1.14
N ALA A 163 -9.83 -4.12 -1.41
CA ALA A 163 -9.58 -4.82 -2.66
C ALA A 163 -10.58 -5.96 -2.89
N LEU A 164 -10.76 -6.82 -1.89
CA LEU A 164 -11.72 -7.92 -1.91
C LEU A 164 -13.18 -7.42 -2.03
N SER A 165 -13.58 -6.44 -1.21
CA SER A 165 -14.92 -5.85 -1.24
C SER A 165 -15.24 -5.23 -2.61
N THR A 166 -14.30 -4.49 -3.19
CA THR A 166 -14.45 -3.85 -4.51
C THR A 166 -14.59 -4.87 -5.65
N ALA A 167 -13.90 -6.02 -5.55
CA ALA A 167 -14.03 -7.09 -6.53
C ALA A 167 -15.35 -7.86 -6.42
N LEU A 168 -15.81 -8.13 -5.19
CA LEU A 168 -17.13 -8.74 -4.93
C LEU A 168 -18.28 -7.82 -5.37
N ALA A 169 -18.09 -6.50 -5.27
CA ALA A 169 -19.04 -5.48 -5.72
C ALA A 169 -18.97 -5.16 -7.22
N ALA A 170 -18.15 -5.87 -8.02
CA ALA A 170 -18.00 -5.62 -9.45
C ALA A 170 -19.33 -5.74 -10.20
N ARG A 171 -19.48 -4.98 -11.30
CA ARG A 171 -20.69 -5.02 -12.13
C ARG A 171 -20.70 -6.23 -13.07
N SER A 172 -19.54 -6.64 -13.57
CA SER A 172 -19.40 -7.89 -14.31
C SER A 172 -19.69 -9.07 -13.37
N ARG A 173 -20.69 -9.88 -13.74
CA ARG A 173 -21.03 -11.11 -13.00
C ARG A 173 -19.88 -12.13 -13.03
N GLY A 174 -19.12 -12.17 -14.13
CA GLY A 174 -17.94 -13.03 -14.26
C GLY A 174 -16.85 -12.62 -13.26
N VAL A 175 -16.58 -11.32 -13.15
CA VAL A 175 -15.60 -10.77 -12.19
C VAL A 175 -16.04 -10.98 -10.75
N ALA A 176 -17.30 -10.68 -10.40
CA ALA A 176 -17.80 -10.87 -9.04
C ALA A 176 -17.83 -12.37 -8.63
N GLY A 177 -18.22 -13.25 -9.55
CA GLY A 177 -18.19 -14.70 -9.34
C GLY A 177 -16.77 -15.23 -9.13
N ALA A 178 -15.82 -14.77 -9.95
CA ALA A 178 -14.40 -15.07 -9.79
C ALA A 178 -13.83 -14.54 -8.46
N ALA A 179 -14.24 -13.35 -8.02
CA ALA A 179 -13.84 -12.81 -6.73
C ALA A 179 -14.36 -13.67 -5.58
N ALA A 180 -15.58 -14.20 -5.68
CA ALA A 180 -16.12 -15.14 -4.70
C ALA A 180 -15.41 -16.50 -4.70
N GLU A 181 -14.80 -16.93 -5.80
CA GLU A 181 -13.95 -18.13 -5.85
C GLU A 181 -12.63 -17.95 -5.09
N LEU A 182 -12.11 -16.72 -5.00
CA LEU A 182 -10.94 -16.42 -4.18
C LEU A 182 -11.23 -16.57 -2.67
N VAL A 183 -12.49 -16.45 -2.25
CA VAL A 183 -12.90 -16.52 -0.84
C VAL A 183 -12.96 -17.98 -0.38
N THR A 184 -11.78 -18.57 -0.20
CA THR A 184 -11.61 -19.91 0.36
C THR A 184 -11.56 -19.86 1.89
N ASP A 185 -11.66 -21.02 2.53
CA ASP A 185 -11.50 -21.13 3.99
C ASP A 185 -10.14 -20.58 4.47
N GLU A 186 -9.09 -20.74 3.66
CA GLU A 186 -7.75 -20.18 3.93
C GLU A 186 -7.76 -18.64 3.92
N VAL A 187 -8.42 -18.01 2.93
CA VAL A 187 -8.55 -16.53 2.91
C VAL A 187 -9.37 -16.05 4.11
N VAL A 188 -10.48 -16.71 4.41
CA VAL A 188 -11.31 -16.34 5.55
C VAL A 188 -10.53 -16.49 6.87
N ALA A 189 -9.77 -17.57 7.03
CA ALA A 189 -8.89 -17.77 8.18
C ALA A 189 -7.79 -16.69 8.26
N ALA A 190 -7.21 -16.30 7.14
CA ALA A 190 -6.21 -15.24 7.08
C ALA A 190 -6.80 -13.86 7.45
N VAL A 191 -8.02 -13.54 7.00
CA VAL A 191 -8.73 -12.33 7.41
C VAL A 191 -9.04 -12.35 8.92
N ARG A 192 -9.46 -13.50 9.45
CA ARG A 192 -9.65 -13.67 10.90
C ARG A 192 -8.33 -13.47 11.65
N SER A 193 -7.23 -14.03 11.16
CA SER A 193 -5.89 -13.88 11.73
C SER A 193 -5.47 -12.42 11.82
N LEU A 194 -5.69 -11.63 10.76
CA LEU A 194 -5.48 -10.18 10.77
C LEU A 194 -6.33 -9.47 11.83
N ALA A 195 -7.56 -9.93 12.05
CA ALA A 195 -8.52 -9.35 12.99
C ALA A 195 -8.40 -9.87 14.42
N ASP A 196 -7.59 -10.90 14.69
CA ASP A 196 -7.53 -11.61 15.97
C ASP A 196 -6.64 -10.88 17.01
N PRO A 197 -7.19 -10.46 18.17
CA PRO A 197 -6.40 -9.80 19.22
C PRO A 197 -5.36 -10.71 19.89
N ASP A 198 -5.59 -12.03 19.89
CA ASP A 198 -4.75 -13.02 20.55
C ASP A 198 -3.52 -13.39 19.69
N GLN A 199 -3.60 -13.13 18.38
CA GLN A 199 -2.49 -13.39 17.46
C GLN A 199 -1.33 -12.39 17.55
N ARG A 200 -1.38 -11.44 18.48
CA ARG A 200 -0.26 -10.54 18.79
C ARG A 200 0.93 -11.24 19.45
N VAL A 201 0.73 -12.44 20.00
CA VAL A 201 1.78 -13.20 20.71
C VAL A 201 2.22 -14.45 19.93
N HIS A 202 1.29 -15.14 19.27
CA HIS A 202 1.60 -16.24 18.38
C HIS A 202 0.59 -16.24 17.21
N PRO A 203 1.04 -16.26 15.94
CA PRO A 203 2.43 -16.39 15.50
C PRO A 203 3.26 -15.10 15.64
N GLY A 204 2.65 -13.95 15.92
CA GLY A 204 3.32 -12.67 16.15
C GLY A 204 2.47 -11.48 15.69
N GLU A 205 2.82 -10.26 16.11
CA GLU A 205 2.03 -9.06 15.82
C GLU A 205 2.03 -8.70 14.33
N VAL A 206 0.86 -8.34 13.79
CA VAL A 206 0.74 -7.78 12.45
C VAL A 206 0.83 -6.26 12.53
N VAL A 207 1.65 -5.68 11.66
CA VAL A 207 1.89 -4.25 11.56
C VAL A 207 1.76 -3.85 10.10
N ALA A 208 0.99 -2.80 9.81
CA ALA A 208 0.82 -2.34 8.44
C ALA A 208 1.57 -1.02 8.22
N LEU A 209 2.35 -0.96 7.13
CA LEU A 209 3.21 0.19 6.79
C LEU A 209 2.87 0.76 5.41
N PRO A 210 1.80 1.55 5.26
CA PRO A 210 1.43 2.08 3.95
C PRO A 210 2.47 3.09 3.41
N LYS A 211 3.01 2.82 2.21
CA LYS A 211 3.95 3.70 1.48
C LYS A 211 3.31 5.00 0.97
N ALA A 212 2.09 4.92 0.47
CA ALA A 212 1.35 6.08 -0.02
C ALA A 212 0.25 6.45 0.97
N ASP A 213 0.15 7.74 1.28
CA ASP A 213 -0.82 8.22 2.25
C ASP A 213 -1.33 9.61 1.86
N SER A 214 -2.66 9.72 1.80
CA SER A 214 -3.39 10.97 1.59
C SER A 214 -4.24 11.33 2.80
N ALA A 215 -3.95 10.75 3.97
CA ALA A 215 -4.65 11.06 5.20
C ALA A 215 -4.41 12.52 5.61
N HIS A 216 -5.45 13.11 6.19
CA HIS A 216 -5.45 14.46 6.77
C HIS A 216 -6.04 14.44 8.19
N ALA A 217 -6.03 13.29 8.86
CA ALA A 217 -6.68 13.13 10.15
C ALA A 217 -5.91 13.85 11.26
N PHE A 218 -4.58 13.70 11.31
CA PHE A 218 -3.74 14.46 12.25
C PHE A 218 -3.77 15.95 11.90
N ALA A 219 -3.63 16.30 10.63
CA ALA A 219 -3.71 17.68 10.16
C ALA A 219 -5.06 18.32 10.51
N GLY A 220 -6.17 17.57 10.38
CA GLY A 220 -7.51 18.02 10.76
C GLY A 220 -7.65 18.29 12.26
N VAL A 221 -7.13 17.39 13.10
CA VAL A 221 -7.09 17.59 14.57
C VAL A 221 -6.29 18.83 14.93
N TYR A 222 -5.11 19.00 14.32
CA TYR A 222 -4.24 20.14 14.59
C TYR A 222 -4.82 21.46 14.07
N ARG A 223 -5.49 21.44 12.91
CA ARG A 223 -6.24 22.60 12.40
C ARG A 223 -7.33 23.01 13.38
N ALA A 224 -8.14 22.06 13.84
CA ALA A 224 -9.22 22.33 14.78
C ALA A 224 -8.70 22.84 16.14
N ARG A 225 -7.61 22.27 16.64
CA ARG A 225 -7.04 22.59 17.96
C ARG A 225 -6.24 23.88 17.98
N TYR A 226 -5.48 24.18 16.91
CA TYR A 226 -4.52 25.28 16.89
C TYR A 226 -4.87 26.41 15.93
N GLY A 227 -5.94 26.26 15.14
CA GLY A 227 -6.33 27.23 14.10
C GLY A 227 -5.34 27.32 12.95
N LEU A 228 -4.54 26.27 12.72
CA LEU A 228 -3.50 26.25 11.69
C LEU A 228 -3.99 25.53 10.43
N ASP A 229 -4.24 26.27 9.37
CA ASP A 229 -4.59 25.71 8.06
C ASP A 229 -3.32 25.46 7.23
N LEU A 230 -2.70 24.30 7.46
CA LEU A 230 -1.46 23.92 6.79
C LEU A 230 -1.74 23.05 5.56
N PRO A 231 -1.06 23.31 4.43
CA PRO A 231 -1.15 22.47 3.23
C PRO A 231 -0.42 21.13 3.42
N GLY A 232 -0.84 20.12 2.66
CA GLY A 232 -0.24 18.78 2.68
C GLY A 232 -0.97 17.76 3.57
N GLY A 233 -0.61 16.50 3.42
CA GLY A 233 -1.14 15.38 4.20
C GLY A 233 -0.38 15.16 5.52
N ASP A 234 -0.93 14.27 6.34
CA ASP A 234 -0.39 13.89 7.65
C ASP A 234 1.07 13.46 7.59
N ARG A 235 1.46 12.68 6.57
CA ARG A 235 2.85 12.23 6.37
C ARG A 235 3.83 13.39 6.19
N PHE A 236 3.45 14.38 5.36
CA PHE A 236 4.28 15.55 5.14
C PHE A 236 4.40 16.39 6.41
N LEU A 237 3.29 16.62 7.10
CA LEU A 237 3.27 17.36 8.36
C LEU A 237 4.13 16.67 9.42
N ALA A 238 4.00 15.35 9.59
CA ALA A 238 4.81 14.57 10.51
C ALA A 238 6.31 14.66 10.21
N ALA A 239 6.70 14.58 8.93
CA ALA A 239 8.10 14.71 8.51
C ALA A 239 8.71 16.08 8.87
N GLN A 240 7.90 17.14 8.85
CA GLN A 240 8.32 18.48 9.21
C GLN A 240 8.43 18.67 10.73
N VAL A 241 7.49 18.13 11.51
CA VAL A 241 7.45 18.41 12.96
C VAL A 241 8.25 17.45 13.81
N LEU A 242 8.47 16.20 13.38
CA LEU A 242 9.21 15.20 14.13
C LEU A 242 10.73 15.34 13.94
N GLU A 243 11.47 15.09 15.00
CA GLU A 243 12.91 14.85 14.97
C GLU A 243 13.21 13.34 14.98
N PRO A 244 14.39 12.90 14.52
CA PRO A 244 14.75 11.48 14.52
C PRO A 244 14.64 10.86 15.92
N GLY A 245 13.99 9.69 16.01
CA GLY A 245 13.73 9.03 17.29
C GLY A 245 12.43 9.47 17.98
N GLU A 246 11.57 10.20 17.28
CA GLU A 246 10.26 10.63 17.75
C GLU A 246 9.12 10.06 16.91
N MET A 247 7.95 9.93 17.53
CA MET A 247 6.70 9.62 16.86
C MET A 247 5.60 10.58 17.29
N LEU A 248 4.56 10.70 16.48
CA LEU A 248 3.32 11.34 16.93
C LEU A 248 2.66 10.47 18.01
N TYR A 249 1.94 11.10 18.92
CA TYR A 249 1.08 10.36 19.84
C TYR A 249 0.06 9.57 19.01
N PRO A 250 -0.08 8.24 19.19
CA PRO A 250 -0.96 7.45 18.34
C PRO A 250 -2.41 7.91 18.46
N ARG A 251 -3.22 7.61 17.45
CA ARG A 251 -4.67 7.77 17.49
C ARG A 251 -5.35 6.49 17.05
N ALA A 252 -6.64 6.35 17.35
CA ALA A 252 -7.44 5.28 16.79
C ALA A 252 -7.45 5.35 15.26
N ALA A 253 -7.30 4.19 14.59
CA ALA A 253 -7.40 4.03 13.15
C ALA A 253 -8.88 3.99 12.70
N ALA A 254 -9.61 5.08 12.95
CA ALA A 254 -11.05 5.17 12.69
C ALA A 254 -11.43 4.89 11.22
N GLU A 255 -10.48 5.07 10.30
CA GLU A 255 -10.64 4.74 8.88
C GLU A 255 -10.97 3.27 8.65
N VAL A 256 -10.45 2.37 9.50
CA VAL A 256 -10.69 0.92 9.40
C VAL A 256 -12.07 0.54 9.95
N ALA A 257 -12.62 1.33 10.87
CA ALA A 257 -13.92 1.06 11.48
C ALA A 257 -15.07 1.08 10.45
N GLY A 258 -14.94 1.88 9.38
CA GLY A 258 -15.94 2.00 8.32
C GLY A 258 -15.76 1.04 7.15
N VAL A 259 -14.84 0.08 7.23
CA VAL A 259 -14.58 -0.84 6.12
C VAL A 259 -15.53 -2.03 6.20
N HIS A 260 -16.33 -2.26 5.15
CA HIS A 260 -17.31 -3.35 5.10
C HIS A 260 -17.20 -4.13 3.79
N PHE A 261 -17.64 -5.38 3.81
CA PHE A 261 -17.87 -6.15 2.60
C PHE A 261 -19.29 -5.91 2.12
N THR A 262 -19.43 -5.03 1.12
CA THR A 262 -20.72 -4.70 0.54
C THR A 262 -20.81 -5.27 -0.86
N VAL A 263 -21.94 -5.90 -1.18
CA VAL A 263 -22.24 -6.39 -2.52
C VAL A 263 -23.54 -5.78 -3.02
N ARG A 264 -23.78 -5.89 -4.32
CA ARG A 264 -25.03 -5.43 -4.94
C ARG A 264 -26.19 -6.35 -4.52
N GLU A 265 -27.39 -5.80 -4.40
CA GLU A 265 -28.60 -6.57 -4.05
C GLU A 265 -28.86 -7.71 -5.05
N GLU A 266 -28.56 -7.51 -6.33
CA GLU A 266 -28.75 -8.52 -7.38
C GLU A 266 -27.56 -9.48 -7.56
N ALA A 267 -26.57 -9.44 -6.65
CA ALA A 267 -25.41 -10.31 -6.74
C ALA A 267 -25.82 -11.79 -6.58
N PRO A 268 -25.16 -12.73 -7.27
CA PRO A 268 -25.41 -14.17 -7.08
C PRO A 268 -25.26 -14.60 -5.61
N GLN A 269 -26.03 -15.60 -5.18
CA GLN A 269 -26.02 -16.09 -3.79
C GLN A 269 -24.61 -16.38 -3.26
N ARG A 270 -23.76 -17.05 -4.05
CA ARG A 270 -22.36 -17.34 -3.68
C ARG A 270 -21.54 -16.08 -3.37
N VAL A 271 -21.78 -14.99 -4.10
CA VAL A 271 -21.09 -13.69 -3.88
C VAL A 271 -21.58 -13.04 -2.58
N GLN A 272 -22.88 -13.14 -2.30
CA GLN A 272 -23.45 -12.64 -1.04
C GLN A 272 -22.92 -13.43 0.17
N GLU A 273 -22.85 -14.75 0.06
CA GLU A 273 -22.30 -15.65 1.09
C GLU A 273 -20.81 -15.35 1.36
N ALA A 274 -20.03 -15.18 0.30
CA ALA A 274 -18.61 -14.82 0.40
C ALA A 274 -18.42 -13.46 1.11
N ALA A 275 -19.18 -12.44 0.71
CA ALA A 275 -19.14 -11.14 1.35
C ALA A 275 -19.57 -11.18 2.82
N SER A 276 -20.67 -11.86 3.14
CA SER A 276 -21.13 -12.03 4.53
C SER A 276 -20.09 -12.74 5.40
N THR A 277 -19.45 -13.79 4.86
CA THR A 277 -18.43 -14.56 5.58
C THR A 277 -17.20 -13.70 5.90
N LEU A 278 -16.75 -12.90 4.93
CA LEU A 278 -15.65 -11.97 5.13
C LEU A 278 -16.02 -10.80 6.05
N ASP A 279 -17.25 -10.29 5.99
CA ASP A 279 -17.71 -9.22 6.87
C ASP A 279 -17.72 -9.64 8.34
N GLN A 280 -18.14 -10.88 8.61
CA GLN A 280 -18.04 -11.47 9.94
C GLN A 280 -16.58 -11.67 10.36
N ALA A 281 -15.71 -12.10 9.45
CA ALA A 281 -14.29 -12.33 9.73
C ALA A 281 -13.54 -11.04 10.09
N ILE A 282 -13.88 -9.90 9.47
CA ILE A 282 -13.20 -8.62 9.73
C ILE A 282 -13.81 -7.83 10.91
N ALA A 283 -14.99 -8.23 11.41
CA ALA A 283 -15.69 -7.52 12.48
C ALA A 283 -14.80 -7.20 13.71
N PRO A 284 -13.96 -8.13 14.22
CA PRO A 284 -13.10 -7.85 15.36
C PRO A 284 -12.07 -6.74 15.11
N LEU A 285 -11.63 -6.56 13.86
CA LEU A 285 -10.72 -5.47 13.50
C LEU A 285 -11.43 -4.12 13.54
N ARG A 286 -12.70 -4.05 13.10
CA ARG A 286 -13.53 -2.84 13.20
C ARG A 286 -13.82 -2.46 14.65
N GLU A 287 -14.14 -3.46 15.47
CA GLU A 287 -14.35 -3.28 16.90
C GLU A 287 -13.09 -2.72 17.57
N ALA A 288 -11.91 -3.26 17.23
CA ALA A 288 -10.64 -2.76 17.74
C ALA A 288 -10.35 -1.31 17.31
N ALA A 289 -10.73 -0.92 16.09
CA ALA A 289 -10.65 0.47 15.67
C ALA A 289 -11.59 1.38 16.49
N GLY A 290 -12.83 0.93 16.74
CA GLY A 290 -13.81 1.64 17.55
C GLY A 290 -13.45 1.76 19.04
N SER A 291 -12.73 0.78 19.59
CA SER A 291 -12.27 0.74 20.98
C SER A 291 -10.89 1.37 21.22
N ALA A 292 -10.32 2.05 20.20
CA ALA A 292 -8.97 2.62 20.25
C ALA A 292 -7.86 1.59 20.59
N GLN A 293 -8.03 0.36 20.09
CA GLN A 293 -7.04 -0.73 20.19
C GLN A 293 -6.36 -1.04 18.84
N LEU A 294 -6.90 -0.57 17.73
CA LEU A 294 -6.20 -0.45 16.45
C LEU A 294 -5.79 1.01 16.28
N LEU A 295 -4.49 1.25 16.23
CA LEU A 295 -3.89 2.57 16.27
C LEU A 295 -3.15 2.88 14.98
N VAL A 296 -3.00 4.17 14.71
CA VAL A 296 -2.14 4.71 13.68
C VAL A 296 -1.27 5.82 14.23
N THR A 297 0.00 5.84 13.81
CA THR A 297 0.95 6.91 14.13
C THR A 297 1.94 7.14 12.97
N TYR A 298 2.74 8.19 13.09
CA TYR A 298 3.90 8.44 12.24
C TYR A 298 5.15 8.38 13.10
N VAL A 299 6.13 7.60 12.64
CA VAL A 299 7.42 7.39 13.28
C VAL A 299 8.50 8.01 12.41
N LYS A 300 9.39 8.82 12.99
CA LYS A 300 10.61 9.26 12.31
C LYS A 300 11.80 8.41 12.76
N PRO A 301 12.29 7.48 11.92
CA PRO A 301 13.43 6.65 12.27
C PRO A 301 14.65 7.49 12.65
N ALA A 302 15.48 6.97 13.55
CA ALA A 302 16.64 7.69 14.09
C ALA A 302 17.70 8.08 13.04
N THR A 303 17.73 7.38 11.90
CA THR A 303 18.72 7.58 10.83
C THR A 303 18.11 8.08 9.52
N ALA A 304 16.78 8.31 9.46
CA ALA A 304 16.08 8.70 8.25
C ALA A 304 15.42 10.08 8.36
N ASP A 305 15.38 10.80 7.23
CA ASP A 305 14.71 12.10 7.13
C ASP A 305 13.20 11.97 6.87
N THR A 306 12.77 10.81 6.38
CA THR A 306 11.37 10.48 6.11
C THR A 306 10.68 9.89 7.34
N VAL A 307 9.35 9.81 7.27
CA VAL A 307 8.53 9.18 8.31
C VAL A 307 7.86 7.93 7.76
N LEU A 308 7.66 6.97 8.66
CA LEU A 308 6.88 5.77 8.45
C LEU A 308 5.48 6.01 9.00
N LYS A 309 4.44 5.75 8.20
CA LYS A 309 3.08 5.58 8.74
C LYS A 309 2.98 4.16 9.24
N VAL A 310 2.51 3.98 10.47
CA VAL A 310 2.44 2.68 11.13
C VAL A 310 1.04 2.49 11.67
N GLU A 311 0.38 1.42 11.23
CA GLU A 311 -0.87 0.93 11.80
C GLU A 311 -0.60 -0.36 12.57
N PHE A 312 -1.13 -0.49 13.78
CA PHE A 312 -0.81 -1.62 14.66
C PHE A 312 -1.86 -1.78 15.75
N ARG A 313 -1.90 -2.95 16.37
CA ARG A 313 -2.80 -3.25 17.48
C ARG A 313 -2.10 -3.20 18.83
N VAL A 314 -2.86 -2.80 19.86
CA VAL A 314 -2.40 -2.73 21.25
C VAL A 314 -3.28 -3.57 22.19
N SER A 315 -2.74 -3.92 23.35
CA SER A 315 -3.39 -4.81 24.32
C SER A 315 -4.56 -4.19 25.05
N GLU A 316 -4.55 -2.88 25.20
CA GLU A 316 -5.55 -2.11 25.91
C GLU A 316 -5.88 -0.85 25.10
N PRO A 317 -7.08 -0.25 25.29
CA PRO A 317 -7.41 1.03 24.69
C PRO A 317 -6.35 2.09 25.02
N LEU A 318 -6.00 2.89 24.01
CA LEU A 318 -5.06 4.00 24.20
C LEU A 318 -5.66 5.06 25.13
N VAL A 319 -4.85 5.53 26.09
CA VAL A 319 -5.21 6.65 26.96
C VAL A 319 -5.22 7.95 26.16
N ASP A 320 -6.12 8.88 26.47
CA ASP A 320 -6.15 10.17 25.78
C ASP A 320 -4.82 10.92 25.92
N ALA A 321 -4.38 11.55 24.84
CA ALA A 321 -3.14 12.31 24.82
C ALA A 321 -3.15 13.51 25.81
N GLY A 322 -4.33 14.03 26.13
CA GLY A 322 -4.54 15.09 27.13
C GLY A 322 -4.57 14.61 28.58
N ALA A 323 -4.47 13.30 28.83
CA ALA A 323 -4.46 12.75 30.18
C ALA A 323 -3.19 13.15 30.96
N PRO A 324 -3.23 13.11 32.32
CA PRO A 324 -2.07 13.38 33.15
C PRO A 324 -0.84 12.57 32.73
N ALA A 325 0.35 13.18 32.81
CA ALA A 325 1.60 12.56 32.37
C ALA A 325 1.87 11.22 33.07
N SER A 326 1.47 11.06 34.34
CA SER A 326 1.58 9.80 35.08
C SER A 326 0.74 8.68 34.45
N SER A 327 -0.50 8.98 34.04
CA SER A 327 -1.38 8.01 33.36
C SER A 327 -0.84 7.60 32.00
N ARG A 328 -0.27 8.55 31.24
CA ARG A 328 0.37 8.26 29.95
C ARG A 328 1.64 7.42 30.12
N ALA A 329 2.46 7.72 31.13
CA ALA A 329 3.70 6.98 31.40
C ALA A 329 3.44 5.52 31.83
N SER A 330 2.30 5.25 32.47
CA SER A 330 1.88 3.88 32.81
C SER A 330 1.07 3.18 31.73
N SER A 331 0.77 3.84 30.60
CA SER A 331 -0.04 3.23 29.53
C SER A 331 0.76 2.12 28.83
N ARG A 332 0.22 0.91 28.88
CA ARG A 332 0.81 -0.24 28.18
C ARG A 332 0.69 -0.08 26.67
N ALA A 333 -0.44 0.44 26.19
CA ALA A 333 -0.65 0.73 24.76
C ALA A 333 0.42 1.69 24.20
N LEU A 334 0.74 2.77 24.93
CA LEU A 334 1.79 3.70 24.52
C LEU A 334 3.18 3.05 24.55
N GLY A 335 3.47 2.23 25.56
CA GLY A 335 4.72 1.47 25.64
C GLY A 335 4.89 0.47 24.48
N GLU A 336 3.81 -0.22 24.09
CA GLU A 336 3.77 -1.11 22.92
C GLU A 336 4.05 -0.34 21.62
N ALA A 337 3.45 0.84 21.44
CA ALA A 337 3.70 1.74 20.31
C ALA A 337 5.16 2.21 20.24
N GLN A 338 5.74 2.63 21.37
CA GLN A 338 7.14 3.07 21.44
C GLN A 338 8.12 1.93 21.17
N ARG A 339 7.83 0.71 21.65
CA ARG A 339 8.63 -0.48 21.33
C ARG A 339 8.63 -0.74 19.83
N LEU A 340 7.45 -0.77 19.21
CA LEU A 340 7.32 -1.02 17.78
C LEU A 340 8.03 0.05 16.94
N ALA A 341 7.90 1.33 17.31
CA ALA A 341 8.62 2.43 16.67
C ALA A 341 10.16 2.24 16.74
N GLY A 342 10.67 1.79 17.89
CA GLY A 342 12.08 1.46 18.06
C GLY A 342 12.56 0.32 17.15
N LEU A 343 11.76 -0.74 17.02
CA LEU A 343 12.06 -1.89 16.14
C LEU A 343 12.05 -1.48 14.66
N LEU A 344 10.99 -0.81 14.20
CA LEU A 344 10.88 -0.35 12.82
C LEU A 344 11.98 0.66 12.46
N SER A 345 12.39 1.50 13.43
CA SER A 345 13.53 2.40 13.25
C SER A 345 14.86 1.66 13.09
N ALA A 346 15.06 0.52 13.76
CA ALA A 346 16.27 -0.29 13.61
C ALA A 346 16.32 -1.01 12.25
N GLU A 347 15.15 -1.39 11.74
CA GLU A 347 14.99 -2.01 10.41
C GLU A 347 15.09 -1.00 9.25
N THR A 348 15.15 0.31 9.53
CA THR A 348 15.16 1.37 8.51
C THR A 348 16.52 2.11 8.51
N PRO A 349 17.60 1.54 7.93
CA PRO A 349 18.89 2.20 7.86
C PRO A 349 18.87 3.34 6.84
N GLY A 350 18.54 4.55 7.30
CA GLY A 350 18.73 5.76 6.52
C GLY A 350 20.22 6.15 6.38
N PRO A 351 20.58 7.01 5.41
CA PRO A 351 19.69 7.67 4.45
C PRO A 351 19.33 6.81 3.23
N HIS A 352 19.89 5.60 3.12
CA HIS A 352 19.79 4.77 1.92
C HIS A 352 18.42 4.09 1.76
N LEU A 353 17.75 3.79 2.87
CA LEU A 353 16.38 3.26 2.89
C LEU A 353 15.43 4.24 3.58
N GLN A 354 14.24 4.39 3.01
CA GLN A 354 13.16 5.23 3.55
C GLN A 354 12.04 4.42 4.22
N GLU A 355 12.21 3.10 4.28
CA GLU A 355 11.30 2.09 4.79
C GLU A 355 12.08 0.91 5.39
N PRO A 356 11.45 0.05 6.22
CA PRO A 356 12.09 -1.15 6.73
C PRO A 356 12.69 -2.02 5.63
N PHE A 357 13.86 -2.61 5.87
CA PHE A 357 14.57 -3.42 4.89
C PHE A 357 13.71 -4.56 4.31
N ALA A 358 12.96 -5.27 5.16
CA ALA A 358 12.07 -6.33 4.70
C ALA A 358 11.05 -5.83 3.66
N GLN A 359 10.47 -4.65 3.89
CA GLN A 359 9.49 -4.01 3.00
C GLN A 359 10.12 -3.61 1.66
N TYR A 360 11.34 -3.06 1.69
CA TYR A 360 12.11 -2.78 0.48
C TYR A 360 12.44 -4.06 -0.30
N ALA A 361 12.82 -5.13 0.40
CA ALA A 361 13.18 -6.40 -0.23
C ALA A 361 11.98 -7.06 -0.93
N VAL A 362 10.80 -7.10 -0.29
CA VAL A 362 9.60 -7.63 -0.94
C VAL A 362 9.15 -6.79 -2.14
N ASP A 363 9.26 -5.46 -2.08
CA ASP A 363 8.91 -4.56 -3.19
C ASP A 363 9.78 -4.81 -4.44
N LEU A 364 11.08 -5.02 -4.24
CA LEU A 364 11.99 -5.40 -5.32
C LEU A 364 11.64 -6.77 -5.92
N LEU A 365 11.34 -7.76 -5.06
CA LEU A 365 10.97 -9.10 -5.50
C LEU A 365 9.64 -9.10 -6.24
N ALA A 366 8.63 -8.39 -5.72
CA ALA A 366 7.31 -8.29 -6.29
C ALA A 366 7.36 -7.66 -7.69
N LYS A 367 8.21 -6.64 -7.92
CA LYS A 367 8.44 -6.03 -9.24
C LYS A 367 8.91 -7.00 -10.33
N SER A 368 9.44 -8.17 -9.97
CA SER A 368 9.85 -9.20 -10.93
C SER A 368 8.68 -9.98 -11.55
N VAL A 369 7.44 -9.79 -11.06
CA VAL A 369 6.25 -10.51 -11.54
C VAL A 369 6.02 -10.39 -13.05
N SER A 370 6.39 -9.26 -13.67
CA SER A 370 6.20 -9.06 -15.11
C SER A 370 7.07 -9.99 -15.94
N VAL A 371 8.27 -10.29 -15.47
CA VAL A 371 9.17 -11.26 -16.12
C VAL A 371 8.58 -12.67 -16.01
N GLY A 372 8.02 -13.00 -14.84
CA GLY A 372 7.34 -14.28 -14.62
C GLY A 372 6.08 -14.44 -15.47
N ALA A 373 5.26 -13.39 -15.59
CA ALA A 373 4.06 -13.38 -16.43
C ALA A 373 4.40 -13.55 -17.92
N GLU A 374 5.47 -12.89 -18.39
CA GLU A 374 5.93 -13.03 -19.76
C GLU A 374 6.41 -14.47 -20.06
N ALA A 375 7.20 -15.04 -19.15
CA ALA A 375 7.64 -16.44 -19.27
C ALA A 375 6.45 -17.40 -19.25
N LEU A 376 5.48 -17.19 -18.36
CA LEU A 376 4.27 -17.98 -18.27
C LEU A 376 3.45 -17.91 -19.56
N ASN A 377 3.33 -16.74 -20.17
CA ASN A 377 2.64 -16.56 -21.45
C ASN A 377 3.32 -17.36 -22.57
N GLN A 378 4.65 -17.29 -22.67
CA GLN A 378 5.40 -18.08 -23.66
C GLN A 378 5.24 -19.60 -23.43
N SER A 379 5.33 -20.05 -22.18
CA SER A 379 5.11 -21.45 -21.83
C SER A 379 3.68 -21.90 -22.11
N MET A 380 2.68 -21.08 -21.81
CA MET A 380 1.27 -21.36 -22.10
C MET A 380 1.06 -21.57 -23.61
N ILE A 381 1.59 -20.70 -24.46
CA ILE A 381 1.49 -20.82 -25.92
C ILE A 381 2.14 -22.12 -26.41
N ALA A 382 3.31 -22.48 -25.86
CA ALA A 382 4.03 -23.69 -26.23
C ALA A 382 3.32 -24.99 -25.79
N MET A 383 2.48 -24.92 -24.76
CA MET A 383 1.78 -26.06 -24.15
C MET A 383 0.32 -26.18 -24.58
N LEU A 384 -0.14 -25.40 -25.56
CA LEU A 384 -1.51 -25.49 -26.07
C LEU A 384 -1.81 -26.91 -26.59
N PRO A 385 -3.02 -27.45 -26.31
CA PRO A 385 -3.38 -28.79 -26.75
C PRO A 385 -3.49 -28.86 -28.29
N PRO A 386 -3.31 -30.06 -28.88
CA PRO A 386 -3.57 -30.28 -30.30
C PRO A 386 -5.00 -29.84 -30.67
N GLY A 387 -5.20 -29.21 -31.83
CA GLY A 387 -6.49 -28.63 -32.22
C GLY A 387 -6.67 -27.14 -31.86
N SER A 388 -5.62 -26.48 -31.34
CA SER A 388 -5.65 -25.04 -30.99
C SER A 388 -5.19 -24.11 -32.12
N GLU A 389 -4.97 -24.64 -33.33
CA GLU A 389 -4.32 -23.91 -34.43
C GLU A 389 -5.07 -22.63 -34.83
N ASP A 390 -6.40 -22.68 -34.78
CA ASP A 390 -7.29 -21.60 -35.21
C ASP A 390 -7.19 -20.33 -34.34
N TYR A 391 -6.79 -20.45 -33.07
CA TYR A 391 -6.70 -19.32 -32.13
C TYR A 391 -5.30 -19.11 -31.53
N LEU A 392 -4.32 -19.97 -31.85
CA LEU A 392 -2.93 -19.83 -31.38
C LEU A 392 -2.36 -18.45 -31.74
N THR A 393 -2.59 -17.97 -32.96
CA THR A 393 -2.08 -16.67 -33.40
C THR A 393 -2.73 -15.49 -32.69
N LEU A 394 -3.95 -15.67 -32.15
CA LEU A 394 -4.66 -14.66 -31.37
C LEU A 394 -4.13 -14.62 -29.93
N LEU A 395 -3.83 -15.77 -29.33
CA LEU A 395 -3.20 -15.83 -28.02
C LEU A 395 -1.74 -15.34 -28.04
N ALA A 396 -1.01 -15.58 -29.14
CA ALA A 396 0.39 -15.18 -29.26
C ALA A 396 0.60 -13.68 -29.53
N ARG A 397 -0.44 -12.95 -29.93
CA ARG A 397 -0.34 -11.51 -30.24
C ARG A 397 -0.75 -10.68 -29.01
N SER A 398 0.24 -10.05 -28.37
CA SER A 398 -0.03 -8.96 -27.42
C SER A 398 -0.50 -7.71 -28.18
N TYR A 399 -1.43 -6.96 -27.59
CA TYR A 399 -1.96 -5.70 -28.16
C TYR A 399 -0.91 -4.59 -28.30
N ARG A 400 0.30 -4.76 -27.73
CA ARG A 400 1.42 -3.80 -27.85
C ARG A 400 2.62 -4.45 -28.55
N THR A 401 3.16 -3.80 -29.58
CA THR A 401 4.56 -4.00 -29.98
C THR A 401 5.44 -3.51 -28.82
N ARG A 402 6.19 -4.41 -28.19
CA ARG A 402 7.07 -4.14 -27.02
C ARG A 402 7.88 -2.85 -27.24
N ALA A 403 7.64 -1.83 -26.43
CA ALA A 403 8.57 -0.73 -26.21
C ALA A 403 9.43 -1.07 -24.98
N GLY A 404 10.75 -1.01 -25.15
CA GLY A 404 11.70 -1.40 -24.12
C GLY A 404 11.65 -0.54 -22.85
N GLY A 405 11.96 -1.19 -21.73
CA GLY A 405 12.57 -0.62 -20.53
C GLY A 405 12.03 0.70 -20.01
N GLY A 406 11.14 0.64 -19.02
CA GLY A 406 10.79 1.79 -18.20
C GLY A 406 9.85 1.39 -17.07
N GLY A 407 10.41 1.07 -15.90
CA GLY A 407 9.65 0.86 -14.68
C GLY A 407 8.92 2.14 -14.28
N GLY A 408 7.62 2.04 -14.10
CA GLY A 408 6.76 3.14 -13.66
C GLY A 408 5.42 2.57 -13.24
N GLY A 409 5.28 2.29 -11.94
CA GLY A 409 4.07 1.75 -11.34
C GLY A 409 2.93 2.77 -11.25
N GLY A 410 1.73 2.23 -11.04
CA GLY A 410 0.64 2.92 -10.35
C GLY A 410 -0.44 3.56 -11.22
N THR A 411 -1.30 2.75 -11.83
CA THR A 411 -2.65 3.22 -12.23
C THR A 411 -3.57 3.21 -11.00
N ARG A 412 -3.85 4.41 -10.45
CA ARG A 412 -4.97 4.63 -9.52
C ARG A 412 -6.27 4.89 -10.30
N PRO A 413 -7.45 4.45 -9.80
CA PRO A 413 -8.72 4.72 -10.45
C PRO A 413 -9.20 6.16 -10.21
N GLY A 414 -9.79 6.74 -11.26
CA GLY A 414 -10.15 8.15 -11.39
C GLY A 414 -11.21 8.68 -10.43
N GLY A 415 -11.03 9.95 -10.08
CA GLY A 415 -11.98 10.77 -9.34
C GLY A 415 -13.19 11.19 -10.17
N VAL A 416 -14.30 11.28 -9.46
CA VAL A 416 -15.67 11.57 -9.91
C VAL A 416 -15.80 12.97 -10.50
N GLY A 417 -16.48 13.07 -11.65
CA GLY A 417 -16.83 14.34 -12.30
C GLY A 417 -17.79 15.19 -11.47
N ARG A 418 -17.45 16.47 -11.29
CA ARG A 418 -18.38 17.50 -10.80
C ARG A 418 -18.99 18.23 -12.00
N ALA A 419 -20.29 18.03 -12.20
CA ALA A 419 -21.16 18.92 -12.96
C ALA A 419 -21.74 20.00 -12.02
N GLY A 420 -21.86 21.23 -12.50
CA GLY A 420 -22.64 22.29 -11.85
C GLY A 420 -21.93 23.64 -11.79
N GLY A 421 -21.98 24.41 -12.89
CA GLY A 421 -21.67 25.84 -12.87
C GLY A 421 -22.88 26.66 -12.41
N PRO A 422 -22.70 27.77 -11.67
CA PRO A 422 -23.76 28.75 -11.49
C PRO A 422 -23.64 29.89 -12.51
N GLY A 423 -24.78 30.25 -13.08
CA GLY A 423 -24.94 31.30 -14.07
C GLY A 423 -24.62 32.70 -13.55
N GLY A 424 -24.28 33.57 -14.51
CA GLY A 424 -24.02 34.98 -14.29
C GLY A 424 -25.29 35.78 -13.88
N PRO A 425 -25.10 36.98 -13.32
CA PRO A 425 -26.17 37.77 -12.73
C PRO A 425 -26.96 38.52 -13.80
N ALA A 426 -28.29 38.40 -13.75
CA ALA A 426 -29.21 39.34 -14.37
C ALA A 426 -29.33 40.58 -13.48
N GLY A 427 -29.11 41.76 -14.09
CA GLY A 427 -29.24 43.05 -13.45
C GLY A 427 -30.69 43.35 -13.06
N ASN A 428 -30.86 43.90 -11.87
CA ASN A 428 -32.10 44.48 -11.39
C ASN A 428 -32.22 45.94 -11.84
N ARG A 429 -33.46 46.37 -12.07
CA ARG A 429 -33.88 47.74 -11.85
C ARG A 429 -33.88 48.06 -10.35
#